data_AF-A0A239IQW7-F1
#
_entry.id   AF-A0A239IQW7-F1
#
_cell.length_a   1.000
_cell.length_b   1.000
_cell.length_c   1.000
_cell.angle_alpha   90.00
_cell.angle_beta   90.00
_cell.angle_gamma   90.00
#
_symmetry.space_group_name_H-M   'P 1'
#
loop_
_entity.id
_entity.type
_entity.pdbx_description
1 polymer ?
#
loop_
_entity_poly.entity_id
_entity_poly.type
_entity_poly.pdbx_seq_one_letter_code
_entity_poly.pdbx_strand_id
1 'polypeptide(L)'
;MNSQSLAAEFANRTSGFWSYMTREALADWVVRADGEPQPFGALPSAGPRLPGLIRAINDADAKSLREVALGIAGIIIRTTIPAAAESAGQHWLLTPYANGAERWFRLTVGMCWAAEISYFDDGRITTIFRMADTPVSRALAEGSLRAEDLNKFGITRRTDGLRTFAEDATVYHCPDIDGLLWFLDQPAVGEAIRLMNARLVATGQFAWQKSYDPELAEEAWAAAEALSLPDPADLAIPALDETHGYGSREALGAFPEWQAAGAEAHEAARDERDRLLVLLMTKLNDIDIKPFQPTRPRADLAWRTPDGRLHVVEARTTLGPSETDRLRLGLGQILDYRHRLDADGRTQAYLLVTKLEDRAWHEICAAANVRLLVATESDTWRLD
;
A
#
# COMPACT_ATOMS: atom_id res chain seq x y z
N MET A 1 22.95 23.69 -4.20
CA MET A 1 23.73 23.01 -5.27
C MET A 1 22.85 22.92 -6.51
N ASN A 2 23.39 22.91 -7.74
CA ASN A 2 22.57 22.70 -8.94
C ASN A 2 22.70 21.26 -9.44
N SER A 3 21.74 20.80 -10.23
CA SER A 3 21.69 19.41 -10.74
C SER A 3 22.94 19.02 -11.53
N GLN A 4 23.47 19.92 -12.37
CA GLN A 4 24.69 19.63 -13.16
C GLN A 4 25.92 19.32 -12.28
N SER A 5 26.12 20.09 -11.19
CA SER A 5 27.20 19.82 -10.25
C SER A 5 27.04 18.49 -9.52
N LEU A 6 25.81 18.11 -9.20
CA LEU A 6 25.51 16.82 -8.54
C LEU A 6 25.71 15.64 -9.50
N ALA A 7 25.28 15.77 -10.76
CA ALA A 7 25.52 14.75 -11.78
C ALA A 7 27.03 14.48 -11.97
N ALA A 8 27.85 15.54 -11.95
CA ALA A 8 29.30 15.43 -11.96
C ALA A 8 29.86 14.74 -10.69
N GLU A 9 29.30 15.02 -9.51
CA GLU A 9 29.64 14.31 -8.26
C GLU A 9 29.39 12.79 -8.40
N PHE A 10 28.28 12.41 -9.03
CA PHE A 10 27.90 11.01 -9.23
C PHE A 10 28.61 10.32 -10.39
N ALA A 11 29.16 11.06 -11.36
CA ALA A 11 29.85 10.52 -12.53
C ALA A 11 31.03 9.60 -12.17
N ASN A 12 31.73 9.92 -11.08
CA ASN A 12 32.89 9.16 -10.62
C ASN A 12 32.55 7.90 -9.82
N ARG A 13 31.26 7.59 -9.62
CA ARG A 13 30.83 6.47 -8.78
C ARG A 13 30.33 5.28 -9.61
N THR A 14 30.78 4.09 -9.22
CA THR A 14 30.29 2.82 -9.77
C THR A 14 29.25 2.23 -8.82
N SER A 15 28.00 2.15 -9.28
CA SER A 15 26.89 1.59 -8.50
C SER A 15 26.00 0.74 -9.38
N GLY A 16 25.48 -0.37 -8.84
CA GLY A 16 24.40 -1.13 -9.46
C GLY A 16 23.11 -0.32 -9.61
N PHE A 17 22.97 0.77 -8.84
CA PHE A 17 21.79 1.64 -8.85
C PHE A 17 21.54 2.29 -10.22
N TRP A 18 22.57 2.41 -11.05
CA TRP A 18 22.47 2.99 -12.38
C TRP A 18 21.58 2.18 -13.36
N SER A 19 21.17 0.96 -13.00
CA SER A 19 20.14 0.21 -13.74
C SER A 19 18.72 0.77 -13.57
N TYR A 20 18.46 1.54 -12.52
CA TYR A 20 17.14 2.10 -12.19
C TYR A 20 16.99 3.55 -12.63
N MET A 21 18.07 4.32 -12.53
CA MET A 21 18.03 5.77 -12.70
C MET A 21 19.34 6.29 -13.27
N THR A 22 19.27 7.25 -14.21
CA THR A 22 20.47 7.94 -14.68
C THR A 22 21.01 8.90 -13.62
N ARG A 23 22.28 9.31 -13.75
CA ARG A 23 22.93 10.23 -12.80
C ARG A 23 22.29 11.60 -12.82
N GLU A 24 21.92 12.05 -14.02
CA GLU A 24 21.24 13.31 -14.27
C GLU A 24 19.84 13.29 -13.65
N ALA A 25 19.09 12.20 -13.85
CA ALA A 25 17.77 12.05 -13.26
C ALA A 25 17.86 12.00 -11.72
N LEU A 26 18.88 11.35 -11.15
CA LEU A 26 19.11 11.33 -9.71
C LEU A 26 19.42 12.72 -9.16
N ALA A 27 20.29 13.48 -9.85
CA ALA A 27 20.63 14.85 -9.48
C ALA A 27 19.41 15.79 -9.56
N ASP A 28 18.59 15.68 -10.60
CA ASP A 28 17.35 16.41 -10.75
C ASP A 28 16.36 16.09 -9.62
N TRP A 29 16.23 14.81 -9.28
CA TRP A 29 15.34 14.36 -8.19
C TRP A 29 15.74 14.91 -6.82
N VAL A 30 17.05 15.06 -6.54
CA VAL A 30 17.54 15.67 -5.30
C VAL A 30 17.07 17.13 -5.18
N VAL A 31 17.14 17.89 -6.27
CA VAL A 31 16.88 19.35 -6.24
C VAL A 31 15.42 19.75 -6.49
N ARG A 32 14.52 18.81 -6.78
CA ARG A 32 13.09 19.11 -6.95
C ARG A 32 12.52 19.71 -5.67
N ALA A 33 11.96 20.91 -5.74
CA ALA A 33 11.45 21.64 -4.57
C ALA A 33 10.33 20.88 -3.83
N ASP A 34 9.53 20.14 -4.58
CA ASP A 34 8.50 19.21 -4.14
C ASP A 34 9.00 17.78 -4.37
N GLY A 35 9.49 17.14 -3.31
CA GLY A 35 9.68 15.69 -3.32
C GLY A 35 8.33 15.01 -3.33
N GLU A 36 7.57 15.09 -4.43
CA GLU A 36 6.28 14.43 -4.54
C GLU A 36 6.47 12.95 -4.17
N PRO A 37 5.70 12.45 -3.19
CA PRO A 37 5.80 11.07 -2.79
C PRO A 37 5.55 10.19 -4.00
N GLN A 38 6.40 9.18 -4.21
CA GLN A 38 6.13 8.17 -5.22
C GLN A 38 4.71 7.64 -5.05
N PRO A 39 3.96 7.47 -6.16
CA PRO A 39 2.56 7.11 -6.08
C PRO A 39 2.41 5.77 -5.37
N PHE A 40 1.34 5.62 -4.61
CA PHE A 40 1.07 4.39 -3.86
C PHE A 40 1.14 3.14 -4.74
N GLY A 41 0.64 3.23 -5.99
CA GLY A 41 0.66 2.13 -6.97
C GLY A 41 2.04 1.76 -7.53
N ALA A 42 3.12 2.47 -7.18
CA ALA A 42 4.48 2.12 -7.59
C ALA A 42 4.98 0.82 -6.95
N LEU A 43 4.50 0.50 -5.73
CA LEU A 43 4.72 -0.80 -5.07
C LEU A 43 3.37 -1.57 -5.03
N PRO A 44 3.02 -2.34 -6.08
CA PRO A 44 1.66 -2.86 -6.26
C PRO A 44 1.20 -3.83 -5.16
N SER A 45 2.13 -4.48 -4.48
CA SER A 45 1.87 -5.41 -3.38
C SER A 45 1.47 -4.72 -2.07
N ALA A 46 1.65 -3.40 -1.95
CA ALA A 46 1.14 -2.62 -0.83
C ALA A 46 -0.39 -2.44 -0.87
N GLY A 47 -1.00 -2.47 -2.07
CA GLY A 47 -2.44 -2.31 -2.32
C GLY A 47 -3.33 -3.10 -1.36
N PRO A 48 -3.16 -4.44 -1.27
CA PRO A 48 -3.94 -5.30 -0.38
C PRO A 48 -3.85 -4.97 1.12
N ARG A 49 -2.78 -4.31 1.60
CA ARG A 49 -2.58 -3.97 3.03
C ARG A 49 -3.35 -2.71 3.45
N LEU A 50 -3.62 -1.81 2.50
CA LEU A 50 -4.17 -0.48 2.76
C LEU A 50 -5.49 -0.48 3.55
N PRO A 51 -6.51 -1.31 3.23
CA PRO A 51 -7.77 -1.29 3.98
C PRO A 51 -7.60 -1.66 5.46
N GLY A 52 -6.71 -2.60 5.77
CA GLY A 52 -6.42 -3.01 7.15
C GLY A 52 -5.72 -1.91 7.94
N LEU A 53 -4.82 -1.17 7.29
CA LEU A 53 -4.07 -0.08 7.91
C LEU A 53 -4.93 1.16 8.14
N ILE A 54 -5.82 1.51 7.21
CA ILE A 54 -6.81 2.58 7.42
C ILE A 54 -7.65 2.30 8.66
N ARG A 55 -8.14 1.06 8.80
CA ARG A 55 -8.90 0.65 9.99
C ARG A 55 -8.08 0.74 11.26
N ALA A 56 -6.86 0.19 11.26
CA ALA A 56 -5.98 0.20 12.43
C ALA A 56 -5.59 1.62 12.88
N ILE A 57 -5.45 2.57 11.95
CA ILE A 57 -5.14 3.96 12.24
C ILE A 57 -6.37 4.72 12.78
N ASN A 58 -7.57 4.39 12.30
CA ASN A 58 -8.81 5.07 12.66
C ASN A 58 -9.48 4.53 13.93
N ASP A 59 -9.21 3.30 14.34
CA ASP A 59 -9.75 2.74 15.58
C ASP A 59 -9.21 3.52 16.80
N ALA A 60 -10.14 4.12 17.57
CA ALA A 60 -9.86 5.10 18.62
C ALA A 60 -9.19 4.53 19.88
N ASP A 61 -9.20 3.20 20.05
CA ASP A 61 -8.52 2.51 21.15
C ASP A 61 -7.04 2.33 20.80
N ALA A 62 -6.31 3.43 20.98
CA ALA A 62 -4.92 3.63 20.62
C ALA A 62 -4.66 3.47 19.12
N LYS A 63 -4.38 4.59 18.42
CA LYS A 63 -3.54 4.57 17.23
C LYS A 63 -2.41 3.60 17.54
N SER A 64 -2.37 2.44 16.91
CA SER A 64 -1.35 1.47 17.25
C SER A 64 -0.05 2.14 16.82
N LEU A 65 0.75 2.57 17.80
CA LEU A 65 1.87 3.50 17.58
C LEU A 65 2.86 2.96 16.55
N ARG A 66 2.90 1.63 16.43
CA ARG A 66 3.58 0.90 15.38
C ARG A 66 3.11 1.35 13.99
N GLU A 67 1.81 1.43 13.72
CA GLU A 67 1.21 1.74 12.42
C GLU A 67 1.42 3.21 12.06
N VAL A 68 1.39 4.11 13.05
CA VAL A 68 1.79 5.51 12.85
C VAL A 68 3.29 5.59 12.53
N ALA A 69 4.15 4.93 13.30
CA ALA A 69 5.59 4.87 13.03
C ALA A 69 5.90 4.23 11.67
N LEU A 70 5.11 3.24 11.26
CA LEU A 70 5.21 2.54 9.99
C LEU A 70 4.79 3.44 8.82
N GLY A 71 3.72 4.22 9.01
CA GLY A 71 3.30 5.22 8.03
C GLY A 71 4.30 6.36 7.89
N ILE A 72 4.90 6.83 8.99
CA ILE A 72 6.03 7.77 8.97
C ILE A 72 7.20 7.19 8.16
N ALA A 73 7.57 5.94 8.43
CA ALA A 73 8.62 5.27 7.66
C ALA A 73 8.30 5.21 6.17
N GLY A 74 7.05 4.90 5.81
CA GLY A 74 6.59 4.91 4.42
C GLY A 74 6.60 6.28 3.76
N ILE A 75 6.24 7.35 4.48
CA ILE A 75 6.33 8.74 3.98
C ILE A 75 7.79 9.05 3.65
N ILE A 76 8.71 8.75 4.56
CA ILE A 76 10.15 8.96 4.36
C ILE A 76 10.65 8.17 3.14
N ILE A 77 10.26 6.89 3.02
CA ILE A 77 10.63 6.04 1.88
C ILE A 77 10.15 6.66 0.55
N ARG A 78 8.85 7.01 0.46
CA ARG A 78 8.22 7.49 -0.79
C ARG A 78 8.74 8.84 -1.25
N THR A 79 9.13 9.70 -0.31
CA THR A 79 9.55 11.09 -0.58
C THR A 79 11.06 11.23 -0.72
N THR A 80 11.84 10.37 -0.04
CA THR A 80 13.28 10.59 0.11
C THR A 80 14.18 9.46 -0.38
N ILE A 81 13.64 8.36 -0.91
CA ILE A 81 14.44 7.30 -1.54
C ILE A 81 14.24 7.36 -3.07
N PRO A 82 15.31 7.39 -3.87
CA PRO A 82 15.19 7.45 -5.32
C PRO A 82 14.81 6.07 -5.89
N ALA A 83 13.84 6.02 -6.81
CA ALA A 83 13.34 4.78 -7.43
C ALA A 83 13.05 3.71 -6.37
N ALA A 84 12.26 4.08 -5.36
CA ALA A 84 12.19 3.34 -4.11
C ALA A 84 11.50 1.98 -4.34
N ALA A 85 10.43 1.95 -5.14
CA ALA A 85 9.75 0.69 -5.44
C ALA A 85 10.64 -0.28 -6.24
N GLU A 86 11.39 0.23 -7.22
CA GLU A 86 12.21 -0.59 -8.11
C GLU A 86 13.49 -1.10 -7.44
N SER A 87 14.02 -0.33 -6.48
CA SER A 87 15.29 -0.61 -5.81
C SER A 87 15.15 -1.28 -4.43
N ALA A 88 13.92 -1.61 -4.02
CA ALA A 88 13.60 -2.24 -2.74
C ALA A 88 14.33 -3.57 -2.54
N GLY A 89 14.95 -3.76 -1.38
CA GLY A 89 15.75 -4.94 -1.06
C GLY A 89 17.10 -5.02 -1.78
N GLN A 90 17.41 -4.09 -2.70
CA GLN A 90 18.67 -4.08 -3.45
C GLN A 90 19.55 -2.87 -3.11
N HIS A 91 18.93 -1.73 -2.83
CA HIS A 91 19.65 -0.50 -2.46
C HIS A 91 19.12 0.14 -1.18
N TRP A 92 17.99 -0.34 -0.68
CA TRP A 92 17.48 0.04 0.63
C TRP A 92 16.67 -1.11 1.24
N LEU A 93 16.48 -1.07 2.55
CA LEU A 93 15.58 -1.96 3.28
C LEU A 93 15.04 -1.26 4.52
N LEU A 94 13.86 -1.70 4.96
CA LEU A 94 13.28 -1.36 6.24
C LEU A 94 13.39 -2.59 7.15
N THR A 95 13.92 -2.44 8.36
CA THR A 95 14.03 -3.53 9.33
C THR A 95 13.36 -3.16 10.65
N PRO A 96 12.62 -4.10 11.27
CA PRO A 96 12.09 -3.90 12.60
C PRO A 96 13.16 -4.28 13.63
N TYR A 97 13.20 -3.56 14.74
CA TYR A 97 14.04 -3.87 15.88
C TYR A 97 13.23 -3.69 17.16
N ALA A 98 13.57 -4.49 18.17
CA ALA A 98 13.04 -4.36 19.52
C ALA A 98 14.17 -4.56 20.53
N ASN A 99 14.25 -3.67 21.51
CA ASN A 99 15.17 -3.79 22.63
C ASN A 99 14.43 -3.41 23.92
N GLY A 100 13.87 -4.41 24.60
CA GLY A 100 13.01 -4.19 25.75
C GLY A 100 11.70 -3.48 25.35
N ALA A 101 11.44 -2.34 25.97
CA ALA A 101 10.23 -1.52 25.71
C ALA A 101 10.38 -0.59 24.49
N GLU A 102 11.59 -0.40 23.97
CA GLU A 102 11.84 0.40 22.78
C GLU A 102 11.70 -0.48 21.54
N ARG A 103 10.86 -0.04 20.60
CA ARG A 103 10.70 -0.67 19.28
C ARG A 103 10.98 0.38 18.23
N TRP A 104 11.67 0.00 17.15
CA TRP A 104 11.94 0.94 16.07
C TRP A 104 11.97 0.28 14.70
N PHE A 105 11.68 1.10 13.69
CA PHE A 105 11.95 0.79 12.30
C PHE A 105 13.23 1.48 11.89
N ARG A 106 14.18 0.72 11.34
CA ARG A 106 15.42 1.25 10.79
C ARG A 106 15.34 1.21 9.27
N LEU A 107 15.38 2.39 8.66
CA LEU A 107 15.60 2.53 7.23
C LEU A 107 17.10 2.49 6.94
N THR A 108 17.53 1.55 6.12
CA THR A 108 18.92 1.42 5.65
C THR A 108 18.97 1.70 4.16
N VAL A 109 19.89 2.56 3.72
CA VAL A 109 20.10 2.93 2.32
C VAL A 109 21.58 2.75 1.99
N GLY A 110 21.89 1.98 0.95
CA GLY A 110 23.26 1.59 0.63
C GLY A 110 23.93 0.85 1.80
N MET A 111 25.04 1.40 2.31
CA MET A 111 25.83 0.85 3.42
C MET A 111 25.59 1.54 4.77
N CYS A 112 24.52 2.32 4.95
CA CYS A 112 24.28 3.00 6.21
C CYS A 112 22.81 3.09 6.56
N TRP A 113 22.52 3.20 7.85
CA TRP A 113 21.17 3.59 8.27
C TRP A 113 20.92 5.05 7.85
N ALA A 114 19.73 5.35 7.34
CA ALA A 114 19.34 6.69 6.91
C ALA A 114 18.36 7.31 7.91
N ALA A 115 17.47 6.49 8.48
CA ALA A 115 16.55 6.93 9.51
C ALA A 115 16.23 5.82 10.51
N GLU A 116 15.88 6.21 11.73
CA GLU A 116 15.32 5.34 12.77
C GLU A 116 14.04 5.99 13.29
N ILE A 117 12.94 5.24 13.30
CA ILE A 117 11.64 5.67 13.81
C ILE A 117 11.35 4.81 15.03
N SER A 118 11.56 5.36 16.23
CA SER A 118 11.30 4.67 17.50
C SER A 118 9.90 4.98 18.00
N TYR A 119 9.23 3.99 18.56
CA TYR A 119 7.96 4.12 19.24
C TYR A 119 8.00 3.36 20.58
N PHE A 120 7.34 3.94 21.58
CA PHE A 120 7.44 3.52 22.97
C PHE A 120 6.05 3.18 23.53
N ASP A 121 6.00 2.29 24.52
CA ASP A 121 4.75 1.90 25.19
C ASP A 121 4.05 3.08 25.90
N ASP A 122 4.77 4.19 26.14
CA ASP A 122 4.26 5.39 26.78
C ASP A 122 3.61 6.41 25.81
N GLY A 123 3.41 6.03 24.54
CA GLY A 123 2.76 6.91 23.55
C GLY A 123 3.72 7.73 22.71
N ARG A 124 5.02 7.76 23.02
CA ARG A 124 5.98 8.59 22.29
C ARG A 124 6.41 7.93 20.99
N ILE A 125 6.62 8.77 19.98
CA ILE A 125 7.32 8.43 18.73
C ILE A 125 8.44 9.44 18.56
N THR A 126 9.67 8.96 18.36
CA THR A 126 10.84 9.78 18.06
C THR A 126 11.42 9.36 16.72
N THR A 127 12.14 10.27 16.06
CA THR A 127 12.78 9.95 14.78
C THR A 127 14.17 10.54 14.71
N ILE A 128 15.11 9.75 14.22
CA ILE A 128 16.48 10.15 13.99
C ILE A 128 16.76 10.05 12.49
N PHE A 129 17.29 11.12 11.90
CA PHE A 129 17.69 11.16 10.50
C PHE A 129 19.18 11.36 10.36
N ARG A 130 19.76 10.74 9.35
CA ARG A 130 21.02 11.14 8.76
C ARG A 130 20.73 11.90 7.47
N MET A 131 21.22 13.13 7.39
CA MET A 131 21.01 13.99 6.22
C MET A 131 22.26 14.80 5.87
N ALA A 132 22.34 15.30 4.64
CA ALA A 132 23.40 16.19 4.23
C ALA A 132 23.16 17.56 4.87
N ASP A 133 24.16 18.13 5.52
CA ASP A 133 23.98 19.38 6.25
C ASP A 133 23.87 20.60 5.36
N THR A 134 24.49 20.55 4.18
CA THR A 134 24.62 21.71 3.28
C THR A 134 23.28 22.40 2.99
N PRO A 135 22.18 21.69 2.61
CA PRO A 135 20.91 22.35 2.33
C PRO A 135 20.27 23.01 3.55
N VAL A 136 20.33 22.37 4.72
CA VAL A 136 19.75 22.89 5.98
C VAL A 136 20.53 24.12 6.46
N SER A 137 21.87 24.04 6.48
CA SER A 137 22.73 25.16 6.88
C SER A 137 22.56 26.38 5.96
N ARG A 138 22.39 26.15 4.65
CA ARG A 138 22.05 27.23 3.70
C ARG A 138 20.70 27.87 4.04
N ALA A 139 19.66 27.06 4.27
CA ALA A 139 18.32 27.58 4.59
C ALA A 139 18.30 28.39 5.91
N LEU A 140 19.09 27.96 6.91
CA LEU A 140 19.30 28.71 8.15
C LEU A 140 20.01 30.04 7.91
N ALA A 141 21.05 30.05 7.06
CA ALA A 141 21.78 31.27 6.72
C ALA A 141 20.95 32.28 5.91
N GLU A 142 20.09 31.77 5.03
CA GLU A 142 19.18 32.58 4.20
C GLU A 142 17.89 32.99 4.94
N GLY A 143 17.62 32.39 6.10
CA GLY A 143 16.44 32.66 6.93
C GLY A 143 15.14 32.02 6.43
N SER A 144 15.20 31.15 5.42
CA SER A 144 14.05 30.34 4.96
C SER A 144 13.72 29.21 5.94
N LEU A 145 14.67 28.81 6.78
CA LEU A 145 14.46 28.00 7.98
C LEU A 145 14.95 28.79 9.19
N ARG A 146 14.20 28.83 10.29
CA ARG A 146 14.60 29.58 11.50
C ARG A 146 15.11 28.63 12.59
N ALA A 147 16.24 28.99 13.20
CA ALA A 147 16.78 28.24 14.34
C ALA A 147 15.82 28.23 15.55
N GLU A 148 15.03 29.29 15.71
CA GLU A 148 13.99 29.38 16.74
C GLU A 148 12.92 28.30 16.59
N ASP A 149 12.54 27.96 15.35
CA ASP A 149 11.56 26.91 15.09
C ASP A 149 12.12 25.52 15.41
N LEU A 150 13.41 25.27 15.09
CA LEU A 150 14.08 24.04 15.50
C LEU A 150 14.09 23.88 17.03
N ASN A 151 14.39 24.95 17.76
CA ASN A 151 14.35 24.95 19.22
C ASN A 151 12.94 24.75 19.77
N LYS A 152 11.94 25.38 19.15
CA LYS A 152 10.52 25.25 19.53
C LYS A 152 10.06 23.79 19.47
N PHE A 153 10.47 23.05 18.44
CA PHE A 153 10.14 21.63 18.27
C PHE A 153 11.15 20.68 18.94
N GLY A 154 12.12 21.21 19.70
CA GLY A 154 13.15 20.39 20.37
C GLY A 154 14.02 19.57 19.41
N ILE A 155 14.13 20.00 18.15
CA ILE A 155 14.91 19.30 17.13
C ILE A 155 16.39 19.57 17.39
N THR A 156 17.14 18.50 17.68
CA THR A 156 18.57 18.62 17.99
C THR A 156 19.42 18.13 16.83
N ARG A 157 20.57 18.80 16.64
CA ARG A 157 21.52 18.55 15.58
C ARG A 157 22.85 18.08 16.18
N ARG A 158 23.43 16.99 15.67
CA ARG A 158 24.77 16.51 16.02
C ARG A 158 25.56 16.13 14.78
N THR A 159 26.85 16.43 14.77
CA THR A 159 27.76 15.98 13.71
C THR A 159 27.77 14.46 13.65
N ASP A 160 27.70 13.89 12.46
CA ASP A 160 27.84 12.45 12.30
C ASP A 160 29.32 12.05 12.45
N GLY A 161 29.57 11.08 13.32
CA GLY A 161 30.92 10.55 13.55
C GLY A 161 31.42 9.63 12.42
N LEU A 162 30.52 9.22 11.51
CA LEU A 162 30.84 8.34 10.38
C LEU A 162 31.36 9.15 9.20
N ARG A 163 32.69 9.26 9.08
CA ARG A 163 33.37 9.95 7.96
C ARG A 163 33.21 9.28 6.59
N THR A 164 32.59 8.10 6.54
CA THR A 164 32.71 7.16 5.42
C THR A 164 31.86 7.51 4.20
N PHE A 165 30.87 8.41 4.31
CA PHE A 165 29.84 8.55 3.27
C PHE A 165 29.51 9.99 2.81
N ALA A 166 29.81 11.02 3.61
CA ALA A 166 29.80 12.43 3.20
C ALA A 166 30.48 13.31 4.28
N GLU A 167 31.31 14.27 3.88
CA GLU A 167 31.98 15.19 4.83
C GLU A 167 31.01 16.07 5.61
N ASP A 168 29.79 16.26 5.08
CA ASP A 168 28.73 17.08 5.66
C ASP A 168 27.57 16.25 6.27
N ALA A 169 27.79 14.96 6.55
CA ALA A 169 26.77 14.14 7.20
C ALA A 169 26.44 14.66 8.61
N THR A 170 25.17 14.90 8.89
CA THR A 170 24.67 15.37 10.18
C THR A 170 23.47 14.54 10.60
N VAL A 171 23.37 14.29 11.91
CA VAL A 171 22.25 13.57 12.50
C VAL A 171 21.31 14.54 13.19
N TYR A 172 20.02 14.44 12.86
CA TYR A 172 18.95 15.22 13.48
C TYR A 172 18.05 14.30 14.28
N HIS A 173 17.65 14.73 15.47
CA HIS A 173 16.71 14.01 16.34
C HIS A 173 15.43 14.84 16.53
N CYS A 174 14.31 14.26 16.12
CA CYS A 174 12.96 14.80 16.29
C CYS A 174 12.28 14.07 17.46
N PRO A 175 11.93 14.78 18.55
CA PRO A 175 11.44 14.15 19.78
C PRO A 175 9.95 13.78 19.77
N ASP A 176 9.19 14.27 18.80
CA ASP A 176 7.75 14.04 18.68
C ASP A 176 7.28 14.11 17.22
N ILE A 177 6.03 13.71 16.99
CA ILE A 177 5.42 13.61 15.65
C ILE A 177 5.14 14.98 15.05
N ASP A 178 4.68 15.95 15.84
CA ASP A 178 4.30 17.27 15.32
C ASP A 178 5.53 18.02 14.79
N GLY A 179 6.62 18.01 15.55
CA GLY A 179 7.91 18.54 15.16
C GLY A 179 8.50 17.80 13.97
N LEU A 180 8.35 16.48 13.92
CA LEU A 180 8.75 15.66 12.77
C LEU A 180 8.02 16.05 11.49
N LEU A 181 6.68 16.12 11.53
CA LEU A 181 5.87 16.44 10.35
C LEU A 181 6.16 17.86 9.87
N TRP A 182 6.26 18.83 10.78
CA TRP A 182 6.70 20.18 10.44
C TRP A 182 8.10 20.19 9.80
N PHE A 183 9.03 19.40 10.32
CA PHE A 183 10.40 19.34 9.83
C PHE A 183 10.48 18.74 8.42
N LEU A 184 9.72 17.68 8.16
CA LEU A 184 9.63 17.06 6.84
C LEU A 184 8.95 17.96 5.79
N ASP A 185 8.07 18.87 6.23
CA ASP A 185 7.43 19.87 5.36
C ASP A 185 8.40 20.98 4.89
N GLN A 186 9.57 21.10 5.52
CA GLN A 186 10.56 22.10 5.12
C GLN A 186 11.29 21.67 3.82
N PRO A 187 11.27 22.47 2.73
CA PRO A 187 11.89 22.08 1.45
C PRO A 187 13.38 21.73 1.57
N ALA A 188 14.12 22.47 2.41
CA ALA A 188 15.53 22.24 2.66
C ALA A 188 15.81 20.89 3.34
N VAL A 189 14.89 20.39 4.15
CA VAL A 189 14.99 19.09 4.83
C VAL A 189 14.78 17.96 3.82
N GLY A 190 13.76 18.09 2.96
CA GLY A 190 13.55 17.17 1.85
C GLY A 190 14.75 17.09 0.90
N GLU A 191 15.35 18.23 0.52
CA GLU A 191 16.60 18.26 -0.27
C GLU A 191 17.76 17.58 0.49
N ALA A 192 17.93 17.85 1.79
CA ALA A 192 18.99 17.30 2.62
C ALA A 192 18.94 15.77 2.76
N ILE A 193 17.76 15.20 2.99
CA ILE A 193 17.58 13.75 3.11
C ILE A 193 17.78 13.09 1.73
N ARG A 194 17.19 13.65 0.67
CA ARG A 194 17.38 13.12 -0.70
C ARG A 194 18.84 13.15 -1.14
N LEU A 195 19.56 14.24 -0.87
CA LEU A 195 20.99 14.33 -1.19
C LEU A 195 21.80 13.25 -0.47
N MET A 196 21.51 13.02 0.82
CA MET A 196 22.17 11.96 1.57
C MET A 196 21.84 10.58 0.99
N ASN A 197 20.58 10.28 0.75
CA ASN A 197 20.15 8.98 0.22
C ASN A 197 20.69 8.73 -1.19
N ALA A 198 20.72 9.76 -2.05
CA ALA A 198 21.34 9.69 -3.37
C ALA A 198 22.83 9.33 -3.29
N ARG A 199 23.57 9.96 -2.36
CA ARG A 199 24.97 9.63 -2.12
C ARG A 199 25.14 8.19 -1.64
N LEU A 200 24.29 7.73 -0.73
CA LEU A 200 24.32 6.38 -0.18
C LEU A 200 24.08 5.32 -1.28
N VAL A 201 23.03 5.45 -2.10
CA VAL A 201 22.76 4.49 -3.20
C VAL A 201 23.84 4.54 -4.29
N ALA A 202 24.44 5.71 -4.52
CA ALA A 202 25.50 5.87 -5.51
C ALA A 202 26.84 5.25 -5.06
N THR A 203 27.02 4.85 -3.80
CA THR A 203 28.27 4.19 -3.33
C THR A 203 28.45 2.76 -3.86
N GLY A 204 27.39 2.12 -4.38
CA GLY A 204 27.47 0.83 -5.06
C GLY A 204 27.64 -0.39 -4.15
N GLN A 205 27.66 -0.21 -2.84
CA GLN A 205 27.74 -1.31 -1.87
C GLN A 205 26.39 -1.48 -1.16
N PHE A 206 25.91 -2.72 -1.07
CA PHE A 206 24.72 -3.08 -0.30
C PHE A 206 24.90 -4.50 0.26
N ALA A 207 25.12 -4.62 1.57
CA ALA A 207 25.52 -5.89 2.18
C ALA A 207 24.37 -6.70 2.80
N TRP A 208 23.12 -6.18 2.76
CA TRP A 208 22.07 -6.63 3.68
C TRP A 208 20.80 -7.22 3.04
N GLN A 209 20.89 -7.77 1.83
CA GLN A 209 19.76 -8.45 1.18
C GLN A 209 19.07 -9.51 2.07
N LYS A 210 19.83 -10.21 2.94
CA LYS A 210 19.29 -11.26 3.80
C LYS A 210 18.36 -10.78 4.93
N SER A 211 18.38 -9.49 5.24
CA SER A 211 17.56 -8.88 6.29
C SER A 211 16.39 -8.07 5.73
N TYR A 212 16.20 -8.10 4.40
CA TYR A 212 15.08 -7.43 3.77
C TYR A 212 13.79 -8.21 4.02
N ASP A 213 12.83 -7.55 4.64
CA ASP A 213 11.46 -8.01 4.80
C ASP A 213 10.57 -7.25 3.80
N PRO A 214 10.16 -7.88 2.68
CA PRO A 214 9.32 -7.24 1.69
C PRO A 214 7.92 -6.91 2.24
N GLU A 215 7.39 -7.71 3.16
CA GLU A 215 6.07 -7.47 3.73
C GLU A 215 6.07 -6.20 4.58
N LEU A 216 7.13 -5.99 5.37
CA LEU A 216 7.27 -4.77 6.17
C LEU A 216 7.38 -3.52 5.29
N ALA A 217 8.10 -3.60 4.17
CA ALA A 217 8.20 -2.50 3.22
C ALA A 217 6.83 -2.19 2.57
N GLU A 218 6.07 -3.22 2.22
CA GLU A 218 4.70 -3.09 1.69
C GLU A 218 3.74 -2.47 2.70
N GLU A 219 3.82 -2.89 3.97
CA GLU A 219 3.01 -2.32 5.05
C GLU A 219 3.36 -0.85 5.28
N ALA A 220 4.64 -0.48 5.33
CA ALA A 220 5.09 0.91 5.43
C ALA A 220 4.52 1.76 4.29
N TRP A 221 4.62 1.24 3.07
CA TRP A 221 4.13 1.94 1.87
C TRP A 221 2.62 2.19 1.93
N ALA A 222 1.84 1.21 2.40
CA ALA A 222 0.39 1.33 2.58
C ALA A 222 0.01 2.21 3.77
N ALA A 223 0.76 2.16 4.87
CA ALA A 223 0.49 2.96 6.06
C ALA A 223 0.68 4.45 5.77
N ALA A 224 1.68 4.80 4.96
CA ALA A 224 1.88 6.18 4.51
C ALA A 224 0.70 6.73 3.72
N GLU A 225 0.10 5.90 2.86
CA GLU A 225 -1.09 6.29 2.12
C GLU A 225 -2.29 6.45 3.05
N ALA A 226 -2.48 5.52 3.99
CA ALA A 226 -3.55 5.61 4.98
C ALA A 226 -3.47 6.90 5.82
N LEU A 227 -2.27 7.31 6.24
CA LEU A 227 -2.05 8.57 6.96
C LEU A 227 -2.28 9.83 6.10
N SER A 228 -2.18 9.71 4.78
CA SER A 228 -2.35 10.84 3.85
C SER A 228 -3.80 11.03 3.40
N LEU A 229 -4.66 10.04 3.65
CA LEU A 229 -6.09 10.16 3.35
C LEU A 229 -6.76 11.10 4.36
N PRO A 230 -7.66 12.00 3.91
CA PRO A 230 -8.44 12.82 4.83
C PRO A 230 -9.26 11.94 5.77
N ASP A 231 -9.46 12.40 7.00
CA ASP A 231 -10.36 11.73 7.94
C ASP A 231 -11.74 11.59 7.25
N PRO A 232 -12.33 10.38 7.21
CA PRO A 232 -13.67 10.19 6.70
C PRO A 232 -14.70 11.16 7.31
N ALA A 233 -14.48 11.62 8.55
CA ALA A 233 -15.32 12.62 9.22
C ALA A 233 -15.21 14.04 8.61
N ASP A 234 -14.10 14.35 7.95
CA ASP A 234 -13.84 15.66 7.32
C ASP A 234 -14.27 15.72 5.85
N LEU A 235 -14.73 14.60 5.28
CA LEU A 235 -15.27 14.56 3.93
C LEU A 235 -16.66 15.20 3.91
N ALA A 236 -16.78 16.35 3.26
CA ALA A 236 -18.07 17.00 3.03
C ALA A 236 -19.01 16.05 2.27
N ILE A 237 -20.07 15.60 2.94
CA ILE A 237 -21.16 14.85 2.32
C ILE A 237 -21.78 15.78 1.27
N PRO A 238 -21.77 15.42 -0.03
CA PRO A 238 -22.41 16.24 -1.04
C PRO A 238 -23.90 16.41 -0.67
N ALA A 239 -24.38 17.65 -0.68
CA ALA A 239 -25.80 17.93 -0.44
C ALA A 239 -26.63 17.09 -1.43
N LEU A 240 -27.49 16.23 -0.88
CA LEU A 240 -28.45 15.48 -1.67
C LEU A 240 -29.37 16.48 -2.38
N ASP A 241 -29.34 16.46 -3.72
CA ASP A 241 -30.21 17.25 -4.56
C ASP A 241 -31.67 16.84 -4.32
N GLU A 242 -32.40 17.66 -3.55
CA GLU A 242 -33.80 17.44 -3.14
C GLU A 242 -34.78 17.48 -4.33
N THR A 243 -34.33 17.70 -5.57
CA THR A 243 -35.21 17.76 -6.75
C THR A 243 -35.67 16.40 -7.27
N HIS A 244 -35.07 15.29 -6.81
CA HIS A 244 -35.57 13.95 -7.14
C HIS A 244 -36.56 13.48 -6.08
N GLY A 245 -37.84 13.81 -6.31
CA GLY A 245 -38.97 13.33 -5.54
C GLY A 245 -39.07 11.80 -5.52
N TYR A 246 -38.37 11.17 -4.57
CA TYR A 246 -38.78 9.86 -4.06
C TYR A 246 -39.99 10.09 -3.17
N GLY A 247 -41.18 9.87 -3.76
CA GLY A 247 -42.42 9.81 -3.01
C GLY A 247 -42.25 8.89 -1.80
N SER A 248 -42.76 9.36 -0.66
CA SER A 248 -42.74 8.67 0.63
C SER A 248 -43.22 7.23 0.45
N ARG A 249 -42.28 6.32 0.29
CA ARG A 249 -42.53 4.89 0.43
C ARG A 249 -42.40 4.62 1.91
N GLU A 250 -43.48 4.15 2.51
CA GLU A 250 -43.55 3.67 3.89
C GLU A 250 -42.23 3.02 4.27
N ALA A 251 -41.70 3.40 5.44
CA ALA A 251 -40.42 2.98 5.98
C ALA A 251 -40.14 1.52 5.60
N LEU A 252 -39.32 1.34 4.56
CA LEU A 252 -38.68 0.05 4.32
C LEU A 252 -37.89 -0.19 5.60
N GLY A 253 -38.34 -1.20 6.34
CA GLY A 253 -37.90 -1.51 7.69
C GLY A 253 -36.38 -1.45 7.78
N ALA A 254 -35.91 -1.01 8.95
CA ALA A 254 -34.52 -0.92 9.37
C ALA A 254 -33.59 -1.64 8.38
N PHE A 255 -32.81 -0.85 7.61
CA PHE A 255 -31.68 -1.40 6.87
C PHE A 255 -30.99 -2.37 7.83
N PRO A 256 -30.86 -3.67 7.49
CA PRO A 256 -30.26 -4.61 8.40
C PRO A 256 -28.88 -4.05 8.70
N GLU A 257 -28.67 -3.77 9.98
CA GLU A 257 -27.43 -3.28 10.54
C GLU A 257 -26.30 -3.99 9.81
N TRP A 258 -25.44 -3.24 9.13
CA TRP A 258 -24.16 -3.73 8.63
C TRP A 258 -23.34 -4.09 9.87
N GLN A 259 -23.69 -5.21 10.50
CA GLN A 259 -22.93 -5.76 11.61
C GLN A 259 -21.60 -6.13 11.01
N ALA A 260 -20.58 -5.38 11.41
CA ALA A 260 -19.20 -5.67 11.10
C ALA A 260 -18.96 -7.13 11.53
N ALA A 261 -18.89 -8.03 10.55
CA ALA A 261 -18.51 -9.39 10.82
C ALA A 261 -17.13 -9.33 11.50
N GLY A 262 -16.95 -10.03 12.63
CA GLY A 262 -15.67 -10.04 13.35
C GLY A 262 -14.52 -10.48 12.45
N ALA A 263 -13.28 -10.26 12.88
CA ALA A 263 -12.09 -10.69 12.14
C ALA A 263 -12.15 -12.18 11.77
N GLU A 264 -12.63 -13.01 12.71
CA GLU A 264 -12.85 -14.45 12.55
C GLU A 264 -13.87 -14.77 11.44
N ALA A 265 -14.95 -14.00 11.33
CA ALA A 265 -15.96 -14.20 10.29
C ALA A 265 -15.45 -13.78 8.89
N HIS A 266 -14.54 -12.80 8.83
CA HIS A 266 -13.86 -12.41 7.59
C HIS A 266 -12.78 -13.41 7.16
N GLU A 267 -12.06 -13.99 8.11
CA GLU A 267 -11.10 -15.07 7.86
C GLU A 267 -11.82 -16.33 7.39
N ALA A 268 -12.87 -16.76 8.10
CA ALA A 268 -13.72 -17.88 7.68
C ALA A 268 -14.36 -17.66 6.29
N ALA A 269 -14.73 -16.42 5.95
CA ALA A 269 -15.23 -16.08 4.62
C ALA A 269 -14.16 -16.21 3.52
N ARG A 270 -12.90 -15.86 3.82
CA ARG A 270 -11.76 -16.00 2.90
C ARG A 270 -11.38 -17.47 2.72
N ASP A 271 -11.23 -18.20 3.82
CA ASP A 271 -10.91 -19.64 3.80
C ASP A 271 -11.94 -20.42 3.01
N GLU A 272 -13.23 -20.11 3.19
CA GLU A 272 -14.30 -20.74 2.45
C GLU A 272 -14.26 -20.39 0.96
N ARG A 273 -13.98 -19.13 0.61
CA ARG A 273 -13.79 -18.74 -0.80
C ARG A 273 -12.61 -19.49 -1.43
N ASP A 274 -11.48 -19.56 -0.74
CA ASP A 274 -10.28 -20.22 -1.25
C ASP A 274 -10.52 -21.73 -1.40
N ARG A 275 -11.26 -22.35 -0.48
CA ARG A 275 -11.73 -23.74 -0.59
C ARG A 275 -12.59 -23.96 -1.84
N LEU A 276 -13.53 -23.06 -2.15
CA LEU A 276 -14.35 -23.13 -3.36
C LEU A 276 -13.51 -23.06 -4.64
N LEU A 277 -12.52 -22.16 -4.67
CA LEU A 277 -11.62 -22.02 -5.81
C LEU A 277 -10.77 -23.28 -6.02
N VAL A 278 -10.21 -23.86 -4.95
CA VAL A 278 -9.47 -25.13 -5.01
C VAL A 278 -10.34 -26.28 -5.54
N LEU A 279 -11.61 -26.35 -5.11
CA LEU A 279 -12.56 -27.35 -5.61
C LEU A 279 -12.76 -27.22 -7.13
N LEU A 280 -12.99 -25.99 -7.61
CA LEU A 280 -13.17 -25.73 -9.03
C LEU A 280 -11.89 -26.00 -9.83
N MET A 281 -10.73 -25.61 -9.33
CA MET A 281 -9.45 -25.92 -9.98
C MET A 281 -9.23 -27.43 -10.09
N THR A 282 -9.58 -28.19 -9.07
CA THR A 282 -9.50 -29.66 -9.11
C THR A 282 -10.39 -30.23 -10.21
N LYS A 283 -11.65 -29.79 -10.29
CA LYS A 283 -12.58 -30.24 -11.34
C LYS A 283 -12.14 -29.85 -12.75
N LEU A 284 -11.55 -28.66 -12.93
CA LEU A 284 -10.99 -28.23 -14.22
C LEU A 284 -9.78 -29.09 -14.61
N ASN A 285 -8.91 -29.42 -13.65
CA ASN A 285 -7.77 -30.29 -13.89
C ASN A 285 -8.18 -31.72 -14.25
N ASP A 286 -9.26 -32.26 -13.66
CA ASP A 286 -9.79 -33.59 -13.99
C ASP A 286 -10.23 -33.71 -15.46
N ILE A 287 -10.56 -32.58 -16.11
CA ILE A 287 -10.92 -32.48 -17.53
C ILE A 287 -9.83 -31.81 -18.38
N ASP A 288 -8.60 -31.74 -17.85
CA ASP A 288 -7.40 -31.18 -18.50
C ASP A 288 -7.54 -29.72 -18.97
N ILE A 289 -8.36 -28.92 -18.27
CA ILE A 289 -8.47 -27.47 -18.47
C ILE A 289 -7.58 -26.77 -17.46
N LYS A 290 -6.69 -25.89 -17.95
CA LYS A 290 -5.79 -25.11 -17.09
C LYS A 290 -6.42 -23.77 -16.71
N PRO A 291 -6.76 -23.55 -15.44
CA PRO A 291 -7.23 -22.25 -14.99
C PRO A 291 -6.07 -21.26 -14.83
N PHE A 292 -6.39 -19.98 -14.84
CA PHE A 292 -5.49 -18.87 -14.55
C PHE A 292 -6.25 -17.74 -13.86
N GLN A 293 -5.52 -16.80 -13.25
CA GLN A 293 -6.13 -15.61 -12.67
C GLN A 293 -5.90 -14.41 -13.62
N PRO A 294 -6.95 -13.78 -14.16
CA PRO A 294 -6.79 -12.64 -15.04
C PRO A 294 -6.27 -11.42 -14.27
N THR A 295 -5.36 -10.66 -14.88
CA THR A 295 -4.71 -9.52 -14.23
C THR A 295 -5.58 -8.26 -14.24
N ARG A 296 -6.45 -8.09 -15.25
CA ARG A 296 -7.41 -6.99 -15.39
C ARG A 296 -8.63 -7.36 -16.25
N PRO A 297 -9.87 -7.17 -15.76
CA PRO A 297 -10.26 -7.15 -14.34
C PRO A 297 -9.83 -8.42 -13.59
N ARG A 298 -9.67 -8.31 -12.27
CA ARG A 298 -9.22 -9.40 -11.38
C ARG A 298 -10.41 -10.28 -10.96
N ALA A 299 -10.94 -11.08 -11.88
CA ALA A 299 -11.82 -12.18 -11.50
C ALA A 299 -11.06 -13.19 -10.62
N ASP A 300 -11.76 -13.89 -9.72
CA ASP A 300 -11.13 -14.87 -8.83
C ASP A 300 -10.45 -16.00 -9.63
N LEU A 301 -11.10 -16.48 -10.70
CA LEU A 301 -10.56 -17.51 -11.58
C LEU A 301 -11.07 -17.34 -13.02
N ALA A 302 -10.28 -17.75 -13.99
CA ALA A 302 -10.69 -17.85 -15.39
C ALA A 302 -10.05 -19.07 -16.08
N TRP A 303 -10.65 -19.51 -17.18
CA TRP A 303 -10.04 -20.48 -18.09
C TRP A 303 -10.49 -20.23 -19.53
N ARG A 304 -9.81 -20.88 -20.48
CA ARG A 304 -10.25 -20.94 -21.87
C ARG A 304 -10.53 -22.37 -22.26
N THR A 305 -11.66 -22.58 -22.92
CA THR A 305 -12.00 -23.85 -23.57
C THR A 305 -11.26 -23.98 -24.91
N PRO A 306 -11.19 -25.19 -25.50
CA PRO A 306 -10.54 -25.41 -26.79
C PRO A 306 -11.11 -24.58 -27.95
N ASP A 307 -12.39 -24.17 -27.89
CA ASP A 307 -13.03 -23.28 -28.87
C ASP A 307 -12.66 -21.79 -28.69
N GLY A 308 -11.81 -21.48 -27.71
CA GLY A 308 -11.28 -20.13 -27.42
C GLY A 308 -12.19 -19.27 -26.54
N ARG A 309 -13.34 -19.77 -26.11
CA ARG A 309 -14.27 -19.07 -25.22
C ARG A 309 -13.59 -18.78 -23.88
N LEU A 310 -13.80 -17.59 -23.35
CA LEU A 310 -13.28 -17.21 -22.03
C LEU A 310 -14.36 -17.49 -20.99
N HIS A 311 -13.98 -18.19 -19.93
CA HIS A 311 -14.84 -18.47 -18.80
C HIS A 311 -14.26 -17.75 -17.59
N VAL A 312 -15.11 -17.03 -16.85
CA VAL A 312 -14.70 -16.21 -15.69
C VAL A 312 -15.59 -16.52 -14.52
N VAL A 313 -15.01 -16.54 -13.32
CA VAL A 313 -15.70 -16.95 -12.09
C VAL A 313 -15.47 -15.93 -11.00
N GLU A 314 -16.53 -15.65 -10.26
CA GLU A 314 -16.48 -15.00 -8.95
C GLU A 314 -16.96 -15.99 -7.89
N ALA A 315 -16.19 -16.19 -6.83
CA ALA A 315 -16.56 -17.06 -5.72
C ALA A 315 -17.10 -16.23 -4.54
N ARG A 316 -18.21 -16.70 -3.95
CA ARG A 316 -18.87 -16.04 -2.82
C ARG A 316 -19.22 -17.05 -1.74
N THR A 317 -18.80 -16.72 -0.52
CA THR A 317 -19.25 -17.43 0.67
C THR A 317 -20.67 -17.00 1.06
N THR A 318 -21.54 -17.98 1.28
CA THR A 318 -22.88 -17.77 1.84
C THR A 318 -22.91 -17.96 3.37
N LEU A 319 -21.74 -18.01 4.03
CA LEU A 319 -21.64 -18.10 5.48
C LEU A 319 -21.98 -16.75 6.15
N GLY A 320 -23.19 -16.62 6.68
CA GLY A 320 -23.59 -15.49 7.53
C GLY A 320 -24.96 -14.93 7.19
N PRO A 321 -25.43 -13.91 7.94
CA PRO A 321 -26.82 -13.43 7.86
C PRO A 321 -27.18 -12.66 6.58
N SER A 322 -26.20 -12.41 5.68
CA SER A 322 -26.36 -11.56 4.49
C SER A 322 -26.10 -12.29 3.16
N GLU A 323 -26.57 -13.54 3.03
CA GLU A 323 -26.45 -14.34 1.80
C GLU A 323 -26.91 -13.55 0.56
N THR A 324 -28.11 -12.96 0.61
CA THR A 324 -28.69 -12.23 -0.53
C THR A 324 -27.81 -11.05 -0.97
N ASP A 325 -27.24 -10.28 -0.03
CA ASP A 325 -26.43 -9.11 -0.38
C ASP A 325 -25.08 -9.51 -0.96
N ARG A 326 -24.48 -10.60 -0.47
CA ARG A 326 -23.24 -11.15 -1.04
C ARG A 326 -23.45 -11.73 -2.43
N LEU A 327 -24.59 -12.38 -2.68
CA LEU A 327 -24.97 -12.86 -4.00
C LEU A 327 -25.22 -11.69 -4.97
N ARG A 328 -25.89 -10.62 -4.52
CA ARG A 328 -26.06 -9.38 -5.31
C ARG A 328 -24.72 -8.76 -5.67
N LEU A 329 -23.81 -8.65 -4.70
CA LEU A 329 -22.47 -8.11 -4.93
C LEU A 329 -21.66 -8.97 -5.90
N GLY A 330 -21.64 -10.30 -5.69
CA GLY A 330 -20.95 -11.23 -6.58
C GLY A 330 -21.51 -11.20 -8.00
N LEU A 331 -22.83 -11.15 -8.14
CA LEU A 331 -23.49 -11.03 -9.44
C LEU A 331 -23.11 -9.70 -10.13
N GLY A 332 -23.12 -8.58 -9.41
CA GLY A 332 -22.72 -7.29 -9.97
C GLY A 332 -21.29 -7.30 -10.49
N GLN A 333 -20.37 -7.87 -9.72
CA GLN A 333 -18.95 -7.96 -10.12
C GLN A 333 -18.73 -8.88 -11.32
N ILE A 334 -19.34 -10.07 -11.34
CA ILE A 334 -19.12 -10.98 -12.48
C ILE A 334 -19.72 -10.43 -13.78
N LEU A 335 -20.79 -9.63 -13.70
CA LEU A 335 -21.34 -8.92 -14.86
C LEU A 335 -20.41 -7.83 -15.38
N ASP A 336 -19.77 -7.05 -14.50
CA ASP A 336 -18.74 -6.08 -14.87
C ASP A 336 -17.52 -6.78 -15.49
N TYR A 337 -17.06 -7.88 -14.90
CA TYR A 337 -15.91 -8.63 -15.41
C TYR A 337 -16.19 -9.21 -16.79
N ARG A 338 -17.36 -9.82 -16.97
CA ARG A 338 -17.81 -10.29 -18.28
C ARG A 338 -17.75 -9.13 -19.27
N HIS A 339 -18.42 -8.01 -18.99
CA HIS A 339 -18.44 -6.88 -19.93
C HIS A 339 -17.04 -6.38 -20.33
N ARG A 340 -16.11 -6.27 -19.38
CA ARG A 340 -14.75 -5.77 -19.65
C ARG A 340 -13.83 -6.77 -20.35
N LEU A 341 -14.01 -8.07 -20.10
CA LEU A 341 -13.22 -9.14 -20.69
C LEU A 341 -13.78 -9.63 -22.03
N ASP A 342 -15.03 -9.28 -22.32
CA ASP A 342 -15.77 -9.77 -23.48
C ASP A 342 -15.46 -8.98 -24.76
N ALA A 343 -14.26 -9.22 -25.30
CA ALA A 343 -13.82 -8.59 -26.55
C ALA A 343 -14.66 -9.03 -27.77
N ASP A 344 -15.15 -10.27 -27.79
CA ASP A 344 -15.77 -10.91 -28.97
C ASP A 344 -17.18 -11.49 -28.72
N GLY A 345 -17.83 -11.18 -27.58
CA GLY A 345 -19.14 -11.73 -27.24
C GLY A 345 -19.12 -13.21 -26.81
N ARG A 346 -17.96 -13.70 -26.37
CA ARG A 346 -17.66 -15.11 -26.05
C ARG A 346 -17.19 -15.31 -24.62
N THR A 347 -17.62 -14.46 -23.69
CA THR A 347 -17.29 -14.62 -22.27
C THR A 347 -18.44 -15.25 -21.49
N GLN A 348 -18.23 -16.44 -20.93
CA GLN A 348 -19.17 -17.09 -20.03
C GLN A 348 -18.84 -16.72 -18.57
N ALA A 349 -19.82 -16.13 -17.89
CA ALA A 349 -19.73 -15.80 -16.47
C ALA A 349 -20.26 -16.93 -15.59
N TYR A 350 -19.59 -17.16 -14.46
CA TYR A 350 -20.03 -18.07 -13.40
C TYR A 350 -20.00 -17.38 -12.04
N LEU A 351 -21.02 -17.63 -11.23
CA LEU A 351 -21.02 -17.31 -9.81
C LEU A 351 -20.89 -18.62 -9.04
N LEU A 352 -19.85 -18.77 -8.22
CA LEU A 352 -19.59 -19.98 -7.45
C LEU A 352 -19.90 -19.74 -5.96
N VAL A 353 -20.71 -20.60 -5.37
CA VAL A 353 -21.16 -20.47 -3.98
C VAL A 353 -21.10 -21.79 -3.22
N THR A 354 -20.99 -21.75 -1.90
CA THR A 354 -20.95 -22.96 -1.05
C THR A 354 -22.27 -23.71 -1.06
N LYS A 355 -23.32 -23.02 -0.62
CA LYS A 355 -24.71 -23.49 -0.53
C LYS A 355 -25.63 -22.36 -0.93
N LEU A 356 -26.85 -22.70 -1.34
CA LEU A 356 -27.87 -21.73 -1.71
C LEU A 356 -29.17 -22.05 -0.95
N GLU A 357 -29.69 -21.07 -0.21
CA GLU A 357 -30.95 -21.23 0.51
C GLU A 357 -32.15 -20.80 -0.34
N ASP A 358 -32.03 -19.67 -1.04
CA ASP A 358 -33.06 -19.16 -1.94
C ASP A 358 -32.84 -19.64 -3.38
N ARG A 359 -33.69 -20.57 -3.83
CA ARG A 359 -33.63 -21.15 -5.17
C ARG A 359 -33.92 -20.14 -6.30
N ALA A 360 -34.53 -18.99 -6.01
CA ALA A 360 -34.77 -17.95 -7.02
C ALA A 360 -33.47 -17.45 -7.68
N TRP A 361 -32.33 -17.59 -6.99
CA TRP A 361 -31.02 -17.22 -7.53
C TRP A 361 -30.59 -18.02 -8.77
N HIS A 362 -31.08 -19.24 -8.95
CA HIS A 362 -30.86 -19.96 -10.22
C HIS A 362 -31.50 -19.21 -11.39
N GLU A 363 -32.75 -18.75 -11.22
CA GLU A 363 -33.49 -18.02 -12.26
C GLU A 363 -32.90 -16.63 -12.47
N ILE A 364 -32.51 -15.93 -11.40
CA ILE A 364 -31.86 -14.61 -11.47
C ILE A 364 -30.55 -14.70 -12.25
N CYS A 365 -29.67 -15.66 -11.91
CA CYS A 365 -28.40 -15.84 -12.60
C CYS A 365 -28.64 -16.24 -14.06
N ALA A 366 -29.57 -17.15 -14.33
CA ALA A 366 -29.93 -17.56 -15.69
C ALA A 366 -30.44 -16.38 -16.54
N ALA A 367 -31.33 -15.54 -15.98
CA ALA A 367 -31.83 -14.33 -16.65
C ALA A 367 -30.71 -13.33 -16.97
N ALA A 368 -29.65 -13.28 -16.14
CA ALA A 368 -28.46 -12.47 -16.36
C ALA A 368 -27.40 -13.14 -17.27
N ASN A 369 -27.68 -14.33 -17.79
CA ASN A 369 -26.74 -15.19 -18.54
C ASN A 369 -25.45 -15.52 -17.75
N VAL A 370 -25.60 -15.73 -16.44
CA VAL A 370 -24.55 -16.18 -15.50
C VAL A 370 -24.88 -17.60 -15.05
N ARG A 371 -23.91 -18.52 -15.15
CA ARG A 371 -24.08 -19.89 -14.65
C ARG A 371 -23.80 -19.92 -13.14
N LEU A 372 -24.79 -20.31 -12.34
CA LEU A 372 -24.61 -20.49 -10.90
C LEU A 372 -24.04 -21.89 -10.63
N LEU A 373 -22.91 -21.96 -9.93
CA LEU A 373 -22.29 -23.19 -9.45
C LEU A 373 -22.46 -23.26 -7.93
N VAL A 374 -23.08 -24.33 -7.43
CA VAL A 374 -23.23 -24.57 -5.99
C VAL A 374 -22.34 -25.75 -5.61
N ALA A 375 -21.42 -25.57 -4.65
CA ALA A 375 -20.41 -26.57 -4.29
C ALA A 375 -21.01 -27.85 -3.73
N THR A 376 -22.10 -27.76 -2.96
CA THR A 376 -22.85 -28.93 -2.48
C THR A 376 -23.52 -29.72 -3.61
N GLU A 377 -23.60 -29.16 -4.82
CA GLU A 377 -24.22 -29.78 -6.00
C GLU A 377 -23.17 -30.06 -7.10
N SER A 378 -21.90 -30.22 -6.70
CA SER A 378 -20.74 -30.24 -7.62
C SER A 378 -20.77 -31.30 -8.72
N ASP A 379 -21.46 -32.41 -8.52
CA ASP A 379 -21.59 -33.47 -9.54
C ASP A 379 -22.48 -33.06 -10.74
N THR A 380 -23.13 -31.90 -10.65
CA THR A 380 -23.98 -31.35 -11.72
C THR A 380 -23.31 -30.24 -12.52
N TRP A 381 -22.07 -29.88 -12.18
CA TRP A 381 -21.37 -28.77 -12.83
C TRP A 381 -21.10 -29.05 -14.30
N ARG A 382 -21.59 -28.16 -15.17
CA ARG A 382 -21.29 -28.15 -16.62
C ARG A 382 -20.31 -27.02 -16.92
N LEU A 383 -19.03 -27.39 -17.01
CA LEU A 383 -17.89 -26.48 -17.22
C LEU A 383 -17.45 -26.39 -18.69
N ASP A 384 -18.15 -27.10 -19.57
CA ASP A 384 -17.99 -27.13 -21.03
C ASP A 384 -18.79 -26.03 -21.77
#